data_AF-A0A925NV46-F1
#
_entry.id   AF-A0A925NV46-F1
#
_cell.length_a   1.000
_cell.length_b   1.000
_cell.length_c   1.000
_cell.angle_alpha   90.00
_cell.angle_beta   90.00
_cell.angle_gamma   90.00
#
_symmetry.space_group_name_H-M   'P 1'
#
loop_
_entity.id
_entity.type
_entity.pdbx_description
1 polymer ?
#
loop_
_entity_poly.entity_id
_entity_poly.type
_entity_poly.pdbx_seq_one_letter_code
_entity_poly.pdbx_strand_id
1 'polypeptide(L)'
;MKRNFTDGFRAGMAAAAGVLLLAGSAWAYPPAPHHVIFGMVRDELGDPLNITSAEVRLVTPDGRQIVTTVSPGLEAGVNYRLIVPMDAGITSDNYKPTALRPALPFTLKIKLGNVIYLPIELKGNYSALGVAGGLTRVDLTLGEDLDNDGLPDAWERLLIARAGGSLTLADIRPGDDFDQDGMSNLNEYLAGTYAFDPQDGFELAIVGFNAGAPLMEYVAISGRTYTIVKSTNLTTWTSVQFRVSAEGVGAPLRDSYLAADVRKVRVEVPVPGGAQGGIFFRALVK
;
A
#
# COMPACT_ATOMS: atom_id res chain seq x y z
N MET A 1 -94.51 -48.51 7.93
CA MET A 1 -95.28 -47.24 7.95
C MET A 1 -94.70 -46.34 6.85
N LYS A 2 -95.56 -45.60 6.16
CA LYS A 2 -95.42 -45.09 4.78
C LYS A 2 -94.21 -44.15 4.49
N ARG A 3 -93.65 -44.28 3.26
CA ARG A 3 -93.26 -43.24 2.25
C ARG A 3 -92.14 -42.24 2.61
N ASN A 4 -91.19 -41.81 1.77
CA ASN A 4 -91.10 -41.64 0.30
C ASN A 4 -89.63 -41.57 -0.19
N PHE A 5 -89.44 -41.90 -1.46
CA PHE A 5 -88.33 -41.55 -2.38
C PHE A 5 -88.03 -40.04 -2.45
N THR A 6 -86.76 -39.63 -2.65
CA THR A 6 -86.20 -39.11 -3.93
C THR A 6 -84.77 -38.56 -3.77
N ASP A 7 -84.05 -38.64 -4.88
CA ASP A 7 -82.65 -38.32 -5.18
C ASP A 7 -82.13 -36.91 -4.84
N GLY A 8 -80.81 -36.80 -4.75
CA GLY A 8 -80.10 -35.53 -4.71
C GLY A 8 -78.57 -35.68 -4.74
N PHE A 9 -78.02 -35.80 -5.94
CA PHE A 9 -76.59 -35.76 -6.25
C PHE A 9 -75.90 -34.54 -5.58
N ARG A 10 -74.86 -34.75 -4.77
CA ARG A 10 -73.92 -33.68 -4.39
C ARG A 10 -72.48 -34.19 -4.45
N ALA A 11 -71.78 -33.70 -5.47
CA ALA A 11 -70.35 -33.82 -5.65
C ALA A 11 -69.60 -33.24 -4.43
N GLY A 12 -68.72 -34.03 -3.83
CA GLY A 12 -67.81 -33.57 -2.80
C GLY A 12 -66.69 -32.73 -3.41
N MET A 13 -66.66 -31.44 -3.07
CA MET A 13 -65.56 -30.52 -3.38
C MET A 13 -64.30 -30.94 -2.61
N ALA A 14 -63.23 -31.23 -3.34
CA ALA A 14 -61.88 -31.25 -2.80
C ALA A 14 -61.38 -29.80 -2.67
N ALA A 15 -61.14 -29.34 -1.44
CA ALA A 15 -60.54 -28.04 -1.17
C ALA A 15 -59.02 -28.12 -1.35
N ALA A 16 -58.51 -27.52 -2.42
CA ALA A 16 -57.08 -27.30 -2.62
C ALA A 16 -56.66 -26.02 -1.88
N ALA A 17 -55.82 -26.17 -0.86
CA ALA A 17 -55.18 -25.05 -0.17
C ALA A 17 -54.07 -24.48 -1.06
N GLY A 18 -54.38 -23.39 -1.79
CA GLY A 18 -53.39 -22.62 -2.53
C GLY A 18 -52.57 -21.74 -1.61
N VAL A 19 -51.29 -22.09 -1.41
CA VAL A 19 -50.29 -21.18 -0.82
C VAL A 19 -49.98 -20.09 -1.84
N LEU A 20 -50.46 -18.87 -1.60
CA LEU A 20 -50.03 -17.69 -2.35
C LEU A 20 -48.55 -17.41 -1.99
N LEU A 21 -47.63 -17.79 -2.88
CA LEU A 21 -46.28 -17.25 -2.90
C LEU A 21 -46.37 -15.79 -3.37
N LEU A 22 -46.51 -14.87 -2.42
CA LEU A 22 -46.22 -13.46 -2.65
C LEU A 22 -44.72 -13.35 -2.93
N ALA A 23 -44.35 -13.34 -4.21
CA ALA A 23 -43.01 -12.99 -4.66
C ALA A 23 -42.77 -11.51 -4.31
N GLY A 24 -42.27 -11.26 -3.10
CA GLY A 24 -41.75 -9.96 -2.74
C GLY A 24 -40.58 -9.65 -3.67
N SER A 25 -40.69 -8.57 -4.44
CA SER A 25 -39.58 -8.05 -5.22
C SER A 25 -38.47 -7.65 -4.24
N ALA A 26 -37.43 -8.48 -4.11
CA ALA A 26 -36.22 -8.08 -3.41
C ALA A 26 -35.48 -7.08 -4.30
N TRP A 27 -35.42 -5.82 -3.86
CA TRP A 27 -34.56 -4.80 -4.49
C TRP A 27 -33.11 -5.08 -4.08
N ALA A 28 -32.51 -6.12 -4.66
CA ALA A 28 -31.08 -6.39 -4.49
C ALA A 28 -30.31 -5.46 -5.44
N TYR A 29 -29.92 -4.30 -4.93
CA TYR A 29 -28.98 -3.43 -5.64
C TYR A 29 -27.58 -4.08 -5.59
N PRO A 30 -26.81 -4.09 -6.70
CA PRO A 30 -25.48 -4.70 -6.69
C PRO A 30 -24.57 -4.01 -5.67
N PRO A 31 -23.65 -4.76 -5.03
CA PRO A 31 -22.71 -4.16 -4.10
C PRO A 31 -21.90 -3.07 -4.78
N ALA A 32 -21.66 -1.96 -4.10
CA ALA A 32 -20.77 -0.93 -4.63
C ALA A 32 -19.36 -1.55 -4.81
N PRO A 33 -18.59 -1.09 -5.82
CA PRO A 33 -17.22 -1.56 -5.98
C PRO A 33 -16.41 -1.35 -4.70
N HIS A 34 -15.61 -2.35 -4.33
CA HIS A 34 -14.77 -2.27 -3.14
C HIS A 34 -13.76 -1.14 -3.25
N HIS A 35 -13.32 -0.62 -2.10
CA HIS A 35 -12.16 0.26 -2.00
C HIS A 35 -10.93 -0.59 -1.69
N VAL A 36 -9.76 -0.22 -2.20
CA VAL A 36 -8.51 -0.91 -1.84
C VAL A 36 -7.57 0.03 -1.10
N ILE A 37 -7.21 -0.36 0.12
CA ILE A 37 -6.12 0.25 0.88
C ILE A 37 -4.88 -0.62 0.67
N PHE A 38 -3.77 -0.04 0.28
CA PHE A 38 -2.53 -0.77 0.00
C PHE A 38 -1.32 0.05 0.40
N GLY A 39 -0.17 -0.58 0.55
CA GLY A 39 1.08 0.13 0.86
C GLY A 39 2.12 -0.79 1.45
N MET A 40 3.05 -0.18 2.17
CA MET A 40 4.15 -0.84 2.84
C MET A 40 3.97 -0.76 4.35
N VAL A 41 4.05 -1.90 5.03
CA VAL A 41 4.31 -2.00 6.47
C VAL A 41 5.82 -2.10 6.68
N ARG A 42 6.39 -1.24 7.52
CA ARG A 42 7.81 -1.23 7.91
C ARG A 42 7.94 -1.35 9.42
N ASP A 43 9.09 -1.79 9.89
CA ASP A 43 9.45 -1.66 11.30
C ASP A 43 9.90 -0.23 11.67
N GLU A 44 10.30 -0.04 12.92
CA GLU A 44 10.71 1.25 13.47
C GLU A 44 12.04 1.78 12.89
N LEU A 45 12.79 0.95 12.15
CA LEU A 45 14.03 1.32 11.48
C LEU A 45 13.83 1.55 9.97
N GLY A 46 12.60 1.41 9.48
CA GLY A 46 12.27 1.61 8.06
C GLY A 46 12.46 0.36 7.21
N ASP A 47 12.73 -0.80 7.82
CA ASP A 47 12.87 -2.05 7.08
C ASP A 47 11.48 -2.61 6.73
N PRO A 48 11.23 -2.95 5.44
CA PRO A 48 9.99 -3.57 5.02
C PRO A 48 9.70 -4.86 5.77
N LEU A 49 8.52 -4.94 6.39
CA LEU A 49 8.12 -6.11 7.17
C LEU A 49 7.98 -7.32 6.24
N ASN A 50 8.76 -8.37 6.53
CA ASN A 50 8.79 -9.62 5.76
C ASN A 50 8.26 -10.81 6.59
N ILE A 51 7.15 -10.60 7.30
CA ILE A 51 6.52 -11.61 8.16
C ILE A 51 5.13 -11.90 7.63
N THR A 52 4.96 -13.01 6.93
CA THR A 52 3.69 -13.34 6.24
C THR A 52 2.54 -13.72 7.18
N SER A 53 2.84 -13.99 8.45
CA SER A 53 1.85 -14.16 9.51
C SER A 53 1.38 -12.85 10.15
N ALA A 54 2.02 -11.71 9.82
CA ALA A 54 1.58 -10.41 10.26
C ALA A 54 0.29 -10.01 9.53
N GLU A 55 -0.65 -9.43 10.26
CA GLU A 55 -1.95 -9.05 9.73
C GLU A 55 -2.14 -7.54 9.77
N VAL A 56 -2.60 -6.96 8.67
CA VAL A 56 -3.09 -5.59 8.61
C VAL A 56 -4.60 -5.62 8.83
N ARG A 57 -5.05 -4.94 9.88
CA ARG A 57 -6.44 -4.96 10.36
C ARG A 57 -7.02 -3.55 10.31
N LEU A 58 -8.04 -3.36 9.50
CA LEU A 58 -8.93 -2.21 9.63
C LEU A 58 -9.97 -2.54 10.70
N VAL A 59 -10.11 -1.66 11.70
CA VAL A 59 -11.05 -1.81 12.80
C VAL A 59 -11.91 -0.55 12.88
N THR A 60 -13.22 -0.70 12.79
CA THR A 60 -14.18 0.40 12.95
C THR A 60 -14.58 0.56 14.43
N PRO A 61 -15.11 1.72 14.85
CA PRO A 61 -15.56 1.93 16.23
C PRO A 61 -16.64 0.96 16.72
N ASP A 62 -17.47 0.45 15.82
CA ASP A 62 -18.50 -0.56 16.11
C ASP A 62 -17.97 -2.01 16.09
N GLY A 63 -16.64 -2.18 16.02
CA GLY A 63 -15.98 -3.46 16.18
C GLY A 63 -15.90 -4.32 14.92
N ARG A 64 -16.37 -3.83 13.76
CA ARG A 64 -16.16 -4.54 12.49
C ARG A 64 -14.68 -4.55 12.14
N GLN A 65 -14.24 -5.68 11.57
CA GLN A 65 -12.86 -5.87 11.18
C GLN A 65 -12.76 -6.36 9.75
N ILE A 66 -11.78 -5.82 9.03
CA ILE A 66 -11.35 -6.31 7.73
C ILE A 66 -9.85 -6.58 7.86
N VAL A 67 -9.45 -7.78 7.48
CA VAL A 67 -8.10 -8.29 7.73
C VAL A 67 -7.48 -8.74 6.41
N THR A 68 -6.22 -8.38 6.22
CA THR A 68 -5.33 -8.97 5.21
C THR A 68 -4.02 -9.36 5.88
N THR A 69 -3.17 -10.11 5.17
CA THR A 69 -1.83 -10.47 5.64
C THR A 69 -0.79 -9.64 4.90
N VAL A 70 0.38 -9.51 5.53
CA VAL A 70 1.57 -8.98 4.86
C VAL A 70 2.06 -10.03 3.86
N SER A 71 2.27 -9.60 2.63
CA SER A 71 2.81 -10.37 1.52
C SER A 71 3.89 -9.54 0.84
N PRO A 72 5.18 -9.84 1.07
CA PRO A 72 6.29 -9.12 0.45
C PRO A 72 6.23 -9.19 -1.08
N GLY A 73 6.65 -8.11 -1.75
CA GLY A 73 6.81 -8.08 -3.20
C GLY A 73 5.51 -8.18 -4.01
N LEU A 74 4.36 -7.77 -3.44
CA LEU A 74 3.10 -7.69 -4.19
C LEU A 74 3.25 -6.76 -5.40
N GLU A 75 3.79 -5.57 -5.15
CA GLU A 75 4.10 -4.53 -6.14
C GLU A 75 5.31 -3.71 -5.66
N ALA A 76 5.81 -2.80 -6.50
CA ALA A 76 6.94 -1.97 -6.15
C ALA A 76 6.63 -1.07 -4.93
N GLY A 77 7.29 -1.37 -3.81
CA GLY A 77 7.07 -0.69 -2.54
C GLY A 77 5.73 -1.01 -1.88
N VAL A 78 5.19 -2.21 -2.08
CA VAL A 78 3.91 -2.65 -1.49
C VAL A 78 4.07 -4.06 -0.93
N ASN A 79 3.74 -4.24 0.35
CA ASN A 79 3.69 -5.54 1.01
C ASN A 79 2.34 -5.88 1.62
N TYR A 80 1.29 -5.07 1.40
CA TYR A 80 -0.06 -5.48 1.75
C TYR A 80 -1.12 -4.86 0.83
N ARG A 81 -2.26 -5.56 0.72
CA ARG A 81 -3.45 -5.08 0.02
C ARG A 81 -4.70 -5.49 0.81
N LEU A 82 -5.45 -4.51 1.28
CA LEU A 82 -6.68 -4.67 2.05
C LEU A 82 -7.87 -4.31 1.17
N ILE A 83 -8.69 -5.31 0.86
CA ILE A 83 -9.92 -5.14 0.08
C ILE A 83 -11.04 -4.78 1.05
N VAL A 84 -11.50 -3.54 0.98
CA VAL A 84 -12.54 -2.98 1.83
C VAL A 84 -13.88 -3.01 1.08
N PRO A 85 -14.82 -3.89 1.45
CA PRO A 85 -16.13 -3.92 0.81
C PRO A 85 -16.87 -2.61 1.10
N MET A 86 -17.43 -1.97 0.07
CA MET A 86 -18.12 -0.68 0.20
C MET A 86 -19.61 -0.84 -0.06
N ASP A 87 -20.43 -0.26 0.79
CA ASP A 87 -21.89 -0.20 0.66
C ASP A 87 -22.33 1.12 0.02
N ALA A 88 -23.30 1.06 -0.89
CA ALA A 88 -23.83 2.25 -1.57
C ALA A 88 -24.70 3.13 -0.65
N GLY A 89 -25.10 2.65 0.52
CA GLY A 89 -25.92 3.36 1.50
C GLY A 89 -27.37 3.58 1.05
N ILE A 90 -27.82 2.87 0.02
CA ILE A 90 -29.16 3.01 -0.57
C ILE A 90 -30.24 2.43 0.38
N THR A 91 -29.90 1.39 1.14
CA THR A 91 -30.76 0.75 2.13
C THR A 91 -30.32 1.06 3.56
N SER A 92 -31.21 0.86 4.53
CA SER A 92 -30.87 0.98 5.96
C SER A 92 -29.83 -0.06 6.38
N ASP A 93 -29.94 -1.26 5.83
CA ASP A 93 -29.01 -2.35 6.08
C ASP A 93 -27.90 -2.36 5.03
N ASN A 94 -26.71 -2.79 5.42
CA ASN A 94 -25.62 -3.01 4.47
C ASN A 94 -25.82 -4.33 3.72
N TYR A 95 -25.40 -4.41 2.46
CA TYR A 95 -25.44 -5.67 1.67
C TYR A 95 -24.55 -6.77 2.27
N LYS A 96 -23.52 -6.38 3.05
CA LYS A 96 -22.64 -7.28 3.80
C LYS A 96 -22.36 -6.68 5.19
N PRO A 97 -22.36 -7.46 6.28
CA PRO A 97 -22.11 -6.93 7.63
C PRO A 97 -20.80 -6.17 7.78
N THR A 98 -19.74 -6.59 7.06
CA THR A 98 -18.43 -5.94 7.08
C THR A 98 -18.27 -4.84 6.02
N ALA A 99 -19.27 -4.57 5.19
CA ALA A 99 -19.19 -3.48 4.23
C ALA A 99 -19.20 -2.13 4.95
N LEU A 100 -18.30 -1.25 4.55
CA LEU A 100 -18.20 0.10 5.09
C LEU A 100 -19.02 1.05 4.22
N ARG A 101 -19.56 2.09 4.85
CA ARG A 101 -20.15 3.23 4.13
C ARG A 101 -19.08 4.32 3.96
N PRO A 102 -19.21 5.20 2.96
CA PRO A 102 -18.31 6.35 2.82
C PRO A 102 -18.22 7.15 4.13
N ALA A 103 -17.03 7.67 4.43
CA ALA A 103 -16.74 8.47 5.63
C ALA A 103 -16.93 7.78 7.00
N LEU A 104 -17.15 6.46 7.05
CA LEU A 104 -17.11 5.74 8.32
C LEU A 104 -15.67 5.75 8.87
N PRO A 105 -15.45 6.23 10.11
CA PRO A 105 -14.12 6.21 10.71
C PRO A 105 -13.64 4.77 10.96
N PHE A 106 -12.34 4.58 10.88
CA PHE A 106 -11.67 3.33 11.21
C PHE A 106 -10.24 3.60 11.67
N THR A 107 -9.60 2.57 12.21
CA THR A 107 -8.19 2.58 12.59
C THR A 107 -7.49 1.40 11.93
N LEU A 108 -6.30 1.61 11.38
CA LEU A 108 -5.43 0.53 10.93
C LEU A 108 -4.58 0.04 12.10
N LYS A 109 -4.48 -1.27 12.25
CA LYS A 109 -3.69 -1.94 13.28
C LYS A 109 -2.85 -3.04 12.64
N ILE A 110 -1.66 -3.27 13.16
CA ILE A 110 -0.82 -4.40 12.74
C ILE A 110 -0.81 -5.43 13.87
N LYS A 111 -1.23 -6.67 13.57
CA LYS A 111 -1.10 -7.76 14.53
C LYS A 111 0.11 -8.61 14.15
N LEU A 112 1.05 -8.74 15.08
CA LEU A 112 2.23 -9.59 14.95
C LEU A 112 2.28 -10.56 16.13
N GLY A 113 2.01 -11.84 15.86
CA GLY A 113 1.82 -12.83 16.92
C GLY A 113 0.67 -12.45 17.86
N ASN A 114 0.99 -12.22 19.14
CA ASN A 114 0.01 -11.82 20.16
C ASN A 114 -0.03 -10.31 20.42
N VAL A 115 0.81 -9.52 19.73
CA VAL A 115 0.89 -8.07 19.93
C VAL A 115 0.11 -7.35 18.84
N ILE A 116 -0.62 -6.31 19.22
CA ILE A 116 -1.33 -5.42 18.30
C ILE A 116 -0.67 -4.05 18.39
N TYR A 117 -0.13 -3.59 17.28
CA TYR A 117 0.49 -2.28 17.11
C TYR A 117 -0.51 -1.30 16.50
N LEU A 118 -0.45 -0.05 16.96
CA LEU A 118 -1.02 1.10 16.27
C LEU A 118 0.13 1.75 15.49
N PRO A 119 0.21 1.53 14.17
CA PRO A 119 1.32 2.05 13.39
C PRO A 119 1.25 3.58 13.27
N ILE A 120 2.42 4.18 13.10
CA ILE A 120 2.55 5.55 12.61
C ILE A 120 2.09 5.52 11.15
N GLU A 121 1.08 6.32 10.82
CA GLU A 121 0.63 6.48 9.44
C GLU A 121 1.46 7.57 8.76
N LEU A 122 2.21 7.20 7.73
CA LEU A 122 2.91 8.20 6.92
C LEU A 122 1.87 8.99 6.12
N LYS A 123 2.07 10.32 6.02
CA LYS A 123 1.16 11.27 5.34
C LYS A 123 0.66 10.72 3.99
N GLY A 124 -0.60 10.29 3.93
CA GLY A 124 -1.27 9.78 2.74
C GLY A 124 -2.26 10.77 2.11
N ASN A 125 -2.64 10.55 0.85
CA ASN A 125 -3.76 11.26 0.24
C ASN A 125 -5.09 10.59 0.63
N TYR A 126 -5.61 10.94 1.81
CA TYR A 126 -6.85 10.37 2.35
C TYR A 126 -8.14 10.91 1.69
N SER A 127 -8.05 11.82 0.72
CA SER A 127 -9.22 12.41 0.07
C SER A 127 -10.09 11.38 -0.68
N ALA A 128 -9.48 10.28 -1.12
CA ALA A 128 -10.16 9.18 -1.79
C ALA A 128 -10.59 8.04 -0.84
N LEU A 129 -10.23 8.12 0.45
CA LEU A 129 -10.43 7.02 1.38
C LEU A 129 -11.91 6.72 1.59
N GLY A 130 -12.31 5.47 1.38
CA GLY A 130 -13.71 5.06 1.47
C GLY A 130 -14.59 5.47 0.28
N VAL A 131 -14.00 5.94 -0.83
CA VAL A 131 -14.73 6.09 -2.11
C VAL A 131 -14.86 4.71 -2.78
N ALA A 132 -16.08 4.31 -3.16
CA ALA A 132 -16.30 3.04 -3.84
C ALA A 132 -15.50 2.94 -5.15
N GLY A 133 -14.80 1.82 -5.35
CA GLY A 133 -13.91 1.61 -6.50
C GLY A 133 -12.58 2.37 -6.44
N GLY A 134 -12.32 3.09 -5.35
CA GLY A 134 -11.10 3.85 -5.15
C GLY A 134 -9.90 2.99 -4.71
N LEU A 135 -8.71 3.55 -4.91
CA LEU A 135 -7.43 3.03 -4.43
C LEU A 135 -6.79 4.10 -3.53
N THR A 136 -6.38 3.74 -2.32
CA THR A 136 -5.66 4.65 -1.42
C THR A 136 -4.39 3.98 -0.93
N ARG A 137 -3.25 4.65 -1.15
CA ARG A 137 -1.97 4.22 -0.59
C ARG A 137 -1.85 4.73 0.84
N VAL A 138 -1.57 3.83 1.78
CA VAL A 138 -1.25 4.15 3.17
C VAL A 138 0.00 3.36 3.53
N ASP A 139 1.07 4.05 3.87
CA ASP A 139 2.29 3.40 4.36
C ASP A 139 2.29 3.44 5.89
N LEU A 140 2.62 2.31 6.50
CA LEU A 140 2.47 2.05 7.93
C LEU A 140 3.83 1.72 8.52
N THR A 141 4.19 2.40 9.60
CA THR A 141 5.44 2.15 10.31
C THR A 141 5.14 1.66 11.72
N LEU A 142 5.75 0.56 12.14
CA LEU A 142 5.69 0.13 13.54
C LEU A 142 6.58 1.04 14.38
N GLY A 143 6.13 1.45 15.55
CA GLY A 143 6.91 2.30 16.44
C GLY A 143 6.04 3.36 17.11
N GLU A 144 6.71 4.23 17.86
CA GLU A 144 6.14 5.43 18.47
C GLU A 144 6.61 6.67 17.69
N ASP A 145 5.78 7.70 17.67
CA ASP A 145 6.05 9.03 17.08
C ASP A 145 5.50 10.05 18.07
N LEU A 146 6.28 10.36 19.11
CA LEU A 146 5.85 11.15 20.26
C LEU A 146 5.65 12.62 19.91
N ASP A 147 6.40 13.16 18.96
CA ASP A 147 6.30 14.55 18.51
C ASP A 147 5.46 14.73 17.23
N ASN A 148 4.95 13.63 16.65
CA ASN A 148 4.02 13.55 15.53
C ASN A 148 4.56 14.19 14.25
N ASP A 149 5.86 14.04 14.01
CA ASP A 149 6.49 14.59 12.81
C ASP A 149 6.54 13.60 11.64
N GLY A 150 6.28 12.32 11.92
CA GLY A 150 6.23 11.21 10.97
C GLY A 150 7.49 10.34 10.92
N LEU A 151 8.51 10.64 11.72
CA LEU A 151 9.65 9.75 11.98
C LEU A 151 9.37 8.85 13.19
N PRO A 152 9.95 7.64 13.23
CA PRO A 152 9.88 6.81 14.44
C PRO A 152 10.89 7.26 15.50
N ASP A 153 10.41 7.39 16.73
CA ASP A 153 11.21 7.68 17.92
C ASP A 153 12.47 6.80 18.03
N ALA A 154 12.35 5.52 17.69
CA ALA A 154 13.47 4.58 17.77
C ALA A 154 14.59 4.96 16.80
N TRP A 155 14.24 5.36 15.58
CA TRP A 155 15.18 5.80 14.56
C TRP A 155 15.83 7.13 14.97
N GLU A 156 15.04 8.11 15.42
CA GLU A 156 15.56 9.39 15.90
C GLU A 156 16.51 9.24 17.09
N ARG A 157 16.18 8.35 18.05
CA ARG A 157 17.05 8.07 19.20
C ARG A 157 18.39 7.48 18.78
N LEU A 158 18.45 6.72 17.69
CA LEU A 158 19.73 6.23 17.14
C LEU A 158 20.57 7.38 16.58
N LEU A 159 19.96 8.33 15.87
CA LEU A 159 20.63 9.54 15.40
C LEU A 159 21.14 10.38 16.58
N ILE A 160 20.30 10.63 17.59
CA ILE A 160 20.67 11.38 18.80
C ILE A 160 21.86 10.70 19.51
N ALA A 161 21.81 9.37 19.68
CA ALA A 161 22.88 8.62 20.32
C ALA A 161 24.20 8.70 19.55
N ARG A 162 24.13 8.80 18.21
CA ARG A 162 25.31 8.90 17.34
C ARG A 162 25.88 10.31 17.29
N ALA A 163 25.03 11.33 17.19
CA ALA A 163 25.42 12.73 17.19
C ALA A 163 26.01 13.16 18.54
N GLY A 164 25.51 12.58 19.63
CA GLY A 164 25.84 13.00 20.99
C GLY A 164 25.24 14.36 21.35
N GLY A 165 25.66 14.90 22.50
CA GLY A 165 25.15 16.18 23.01
C GLY A 165 23.80 16.07 23.69
N SER A 166 23.01 17.15 23.65
CA SER A 166 21.72 17.28 24.35
C SER A 166 20.56 17.42 23.36
N LEU A 167 20.63 16.71 22.24
CA LEU A 167 19.54 16.65 21.26
C LEU A 167 18.33 15.90 21.83
N THR A 168 17.15 16.30 21.38
CA THR A 168 15.84 15.71 21.69
C THR A 168 15.16 15.27 20.39
N LEU A 169 14.05 14.54 20.48
CA LEU A 169 13.27 14.11 19.30
C LEU A 169 12.91 15.30 18.41
N ALA A 170 12.41 16.40 19.00
CA ALA A 170 12.03 17.61 18.28
C ALA A 170 13.19 18.32 17.52
N ASP A 171 14.43 17.93 17.75
CA ASP A 171 15.62 18.42 17.04
C ASP A 171 15.95 17.57 15.79
N ILE A 172 15.37 16.38 15.64
CA ILE A 172 15.56 15.46 14.50
C ILE A 172 14.34 15.53 13.59
N ARG A 173 14.29 16.50 12.67
CA ARG A 173 13.09 16.71 11.84
C ARG A 173 13.17 15.95 10.51
N PRO A 174 12.04 15.47 9.94
CA PRO A 174 12.00 14.73 8.67
C PRO A 174 12.53 15.50 7.47
N GLY A 175 12.45 16.83 7.52
CA GLY A 175 12.87 17.72 6.44
C GLY A 175 14.32 18.21 6.56
N ASP A 176 14.98 17.95 7.69
CA ASP A 176 16.36 18.35 7.90
C ASP A 176 17.31 17.37 7.20
N ASP A 177 18.52 17.83 6.92
CA ASP A 177 19.62 17.07 6.30
C ASP A 177 20.76 17.05 7.34
N PHE A 178 20.75 16.00 8.17
CA PHE A 178 21.52 15.98 9.40
C PHE A 178 23.03 15.86 9.15
N ASP A 179 23.44 15.11 8.13
CA ASP A 179 24.83 14.89 7.76
C ASP A 179 25.31 15.70 6.55
N GLN A 180 24.41 16.49 5.94
CA GLN A 180 24.69 17.47 4.89
C GLN A 180 25.06 16.83 3.55
N ASP A 181 24.47 15.67 3.24
CA ASP A 181 24.67 14.95 1.98
C ASP A 181 23.65 15.32 0.88
N GLY A 182 22.64 16.13 1.24
CA GLY A 182 21.57 16.58 0.36
C GLY A 182 20.30 15.71 0.38
N MET A 183 20.27 14.64 1.17
CA MET A 183 19.07 13.88 1.51
C MET A 183 18.44 14.41 2.80
N SER A 184 17.11 14.30 2.90
CA SER A 184 16.44 14.64 4.14
C SER A 184 16.34 13.41 5.04
N ASN A 185 16.28 13.59 6.34
CA ASN A 185 16.13 12.52 7.33
C ASN A 185 14.98 11.54 6.99
N LEU A 186 13.84 12.05 6.50
CA LEU A 186 12.74 11.19 6.04
C LEU A 186 13.10 10.35 4.80
N ASN A 187 13.80 10.93 3.83
CA ASN A 187 14.23 10.19 2.65
C ASN A 187 15.27 9.14 3.01
N GLU A 188 16.16 9.46 3.94
CA GLU A 188 17.14 8.51 4.46
C GLU A 188 16.50 7.38 5.25
N TYR A 189 15.54 7.68 6.13
CA TYR A 189 14.73 6.68 6.82
C TYR A 189 14.03 5.73 5.83
N LEU A 190 13.37 6.27 4.80
CA LEU A 190 12.69 5.47 3.77
C LEU A 190 13.66 4.69 2.87
N ALA A 191 14.82 5.29 2.58
CA ALA A 191 15.88 4.66 1.80
C ALA A 191 16.79 3.77 2.65
N GLY A 192 16.54 3.71 3.98
CA GLY A 192 17.39 3.29 5.10
C GLY A 192 18.87 3.35 4.84
N THR A 193 19.31 4.55 4.51
CA THR A 193 20.69 5.02 4.61
C THR A 193 20.95 5.53 6.03
N TYR A 194 22.20 5.83 6.37
CA TYR A 194 22.54 6.38 7.68
C TYR A 194 22.59 7.91 7.63
N ALA A 195 21.61 8.54 8.26
CA ALA A 195 21.48 10.00 8.41
C ALA A 195 22.50 10.66 9.35
N PHE A 196 23.68 10.07 9.47
CA PHE A 196 24.82 10.58 10.21
C PHE A 196 26.14 10.33 9.47
N ASP A 197 26.09 9.68 8.31
CA ASP A 197 27.24 9.33 7.49
C ASP A 197 27.00 9.84 6.05
N PRO A 198 27.60 10.98 5.68
CA PRO A 198 27.37 11.59 4.38
C PRO A 198 27.94 10.76 3.21
N GLN A 199 28.58 9.62 3.49
CA GLN A 199 29.02 8.66 2.48
C GLN A 199 28.04 7.51 2.25
N ASP A 200 27.00 7.35 3.07
CA ASP A 200 25.98 6.30 2.93
C ASP A 200 24.67 6.80 2.28
N GLY A 201 24.64 8.05 1.82
CA GLY A 201 23.55 8.59 1.02
C GLY A 201 23.23 7.75 -0.23
N PHE A 202 21.95 7.71 -0.61
CA PHE A 202 21.51 7.03 -1.81
C PHE A 202 21.88 7.84 -3.07
N GLU A 203 22.94 7.42 -3.75
CA GLU A 203 23.39 8.03 -4.99
C GLU A 203 23.11 7.15 -6.23
N LEU A 204 22.62 7.79 -7.31
CA LEU A 204 22.55 7.21 -8.66
C LEU A 204 23.62 7.85 -9.55
N ALA A 205 24.65 7.08 -9.90
CA ALA A 205 25.75 7.55 -10.73
C ALA A 205 25.65 7.00 -12.17
N ILE A 206 25.87 7.83 -13.19
CA ILE A 206 26.11 7.36 -14.55
C ILE A 206 27.58 6.95 -14.65
N VAL A 207 27.83 5.65 -14.83
CA VAL A 207 29.19 5.07 -14.86
C VAL A 207 29.69 4.76 -16.27
N GLY A 208 28.84 4.94 -17.29
CA GLY A 208 29.22 4.76 -18.68
C GLY A 208 28.03 4.75 -19.63
N PHE A 209 28.30 4.35 -20.88
CA PHE A 209 27.28 4.19 -21.92
C PHE A 209 27.53 2.92 -22.71
N ASN A 210 26.45 2.24 -23.11
CA ASN A 210 26.48 1.08 -23.98
C ASN A 210 25.63 1.35 -25.23
N ALA A 211 26.27 1.48 -26.39
CA ALA A 211 25.61 1.86 -27.65
C ALA A 211 24.68 3.09 -27.52
N GLY A 212 25.05 4.06 -26.68
CA GLY A 212 24.28 5.28 -26.40
C GLY A 212 23.27 5.18 -25.25
N ALA A 213 23.01 3.99 -24.70
CA ALA A 213 22.20 3.83 -23.49
C ALA A 213 23.06 4.12 -22.23
N PRO A 214 22.60 4.97 -21.29
CA PRO A 214 23.32 5.23 -20.06
C PRO A 214 23.33 3.99 -19.16
N LEU A 215 24.52 3.66 -18.68
CA LEU A 215 24.75 2.66 -17.65
C LEU A 215 24.85 3.39 -16.31
N MET A 216 23.90 3.12 -15.42
CA MET A 216 23.81 3.74 -14.10
C MET A 216 24.10 2.71 -13.01
N GLU A 217 24.73 3.15 -11.93
CA GLU A 217 25.07 2.34 -10.75
C GLU A 217 24.51 3.00 -9.50
N TYR A 218 24.00 2.19 -8.58
CA TYR A 218 23.59 2.61 -7.23
C TYR A 218 23.78 1.45 -6.25
N VAL A 219 23.81 1.74 -4.95
CA VAL A 219 23.77 0.72 -3.89
C VAL A 219 22.31 0.37 -3.62
N ALA A 220 21.97 -0.91 -3.80
CA ALA A 220 20.67 -1.45 -3.44
C ALA A 220 20.75 -2.07 -2.05
N ILE A 221 19.72 -1.86 -1.23
CA ILE A 221 19.60 -2.40 0.13
C ILE A 221 18.41 -3.37 0.15
N SER A 222 18.59 -4.50 0.83
CA SER A 222 17.62 -5.60 0.87
C SER A 222 16.21 -5.12 1.26
N GLY A 223 15.19 -5.70 0.63
CA GLY A 223 13.77 -5.40 0.90
C GLY A 223 13.24 -4.15 0.18
N ARG A 224 14.10 -3.26 -0.31
CA ARG A 224 13.69 -2.03 -0.99
C ARG A 224 13.50 -2.24 -2.48
N THR A 225 12.52 -1.52 -3.03
CA THR A 225 12.25 -1.53 -4.46
C THR A 225 12.74 -0.26 -5.13
N TYR A 226 13.49 -0.41 -6.22
CA TYR A 226 14.06 0.68 -6.98
C TYR A 226 13.31 0.84 -8.30
N THR A 227 12.94 2.07 -8.63
CA THR A 227 12.39 2.45 -9.95
C THR A 227 13.19 3.59 -10.53
N ILE A 228 13.29 3.67 -11.85
CA ILE A 228 13.99 4.77 -12.53
C ILE A 228 12.97 5.68 -13.20
N VAL A 229 13.16 6.99 -13.03
CA VAL A 229 12.41 8.01 -13.74
C VAL A 229 13.36 8.87 -14.56
N LYS A 230 12.87 9.39 -15.68
CA LYS A 230 13.60 10.36 -16.51
C LYS A 230 12.86 11.68 -16.61
N SER A 231 13.61 12.74 -16.88
CA SER A 231 13.10 14.06 -17.21
C SER A 231 13.94 14.72 -18.30
N THR A 232 13.33 15.57 -19.10
CA THR A 232 14.01 16.45 -20.07
C THR A 232 14.02 17.92 -19.65
N ASN A 233 13.37 18.25 -18.52
CA ASN A 233 13.17 19.62 -18.05
C ASN A 233 13.36 19.78 -16.53
N LEU A 234 13.76 18.72 -15.83
CA LEU A 234 13.91 18.62 -14.37
C LEU A 234 12.64 18.85 -13.54
N THR A 235 11.50 19.09 -14.18
CA THR A 235 10.21 19.36 -13.50
C THR A 235 9.22 18.22 -13.69
N THR A 236 9.11 17.69 -14.90
CA THR A 236 8.23 16.56 -15.22
C THR A 236 9.05 15.29 -15.27
N TRP A 237 8.70 14.33 -14.41
CA TRP A 237 9.38 13.05 -14.29
C TRP A 237 8.47 11.91 -14.75
N THR A 238 9.00 11.00 -15.56
CA THR A 238 8.26 9.87 -16.14
C THR A 238 8.99 8.57 -15.86
N SER A 239 8.26 7.53 -15.43
CA SER A 239 8.84 6.20 -15.24
C SER A 239 9.43 5.64 -16.52
N VAL A 240 10.57 4.95 -16.39
CA VAL A 240 11.22 4.25 -17.50
C VAL A 240 11.52 2.83 -17.12
N GLN A 241 11.46 1.96 -18.13
CA GLN A 241 11.93 0.59 -17.99
C GLN A 241 13.44 0.53 -18.13
N PHE A 242 14.05 -0.38 -17.38
CA PHE A 242 15.49 -0.60 -17.37
C PHE A 242 15.82 -2.09 -17.35
N ARG A 243 17.05 -2.43 -17.72
CA ARG A 243 17.62 -3.78 -17.59
C ARG A 243 18.61 -3.79 -16.44
N VAL A 244 18.67 -4.89 -15.69
CA VAL A 244 19.75 -5.11 -14.71
C VAL A 244 20.91 -5.77 -15.45
N SER A 245 22.03 -5.06 -15.57
CA SER A 245 23.13 -5.45 -16.46
C SER A 245 23.77 -6.79 -16.08
N ALA A 246 23.74 -7.17 -14.79
CA ALA A 246 24.26 -8.44 -14.31
C ALA A 246 23.53 -9.67 -14.87
N GLU A 247 22.31 -9.51 -15.40
CA GLU A 247 21.52 -10.60 -16.00
C GLU A 247 21.85 -10.84 -17.48
N GLY A 248 22.78 -10.06 -18.05
CA GLY A 248 23.31 -10.26 -19.39
C GLY A 248 22.58 -9.49 -20.50
N VAL A 249 23.20 -9.53 -21.69
CA VAL A 249 22.69 -8.86 -22.89
C VAL A 249 21.39 -9.53 -23.32
N GLY A 250 20.28 -8.79 -23.21
CA GLY A 250 18.93 -9.30 -23.54
C GLY A 250 18.01 -9.53 -22.33
N ALA A 251 18.49 -9.32 -21.10
CA ALA A 251 17.67 -9.39 -19.88
C ALA A 251 16.38 -8.55 -20.01
N PRO A 252 15.23 -9.02 -19.52
CA PRO A 252 13.96 -8.33 -19.72
C PRO A 252 13.99 -6.91 -19.14
N LEU A 253 13.30 -6.02 -19.85
CA LEU A 253 12.99 -4.70 -19.33
C LEU A 253 12.01 -4.82 -18.17
N ARG A 254 12.30 -4.11 -17.07
CA ARG A 254 11.45 -4.06 -15.89
C ARG A 254 11.15 -2.62 -15.48
N ASP A 255 9.99 -2.42 -14.87
CA ASP A 255 9.61 -1.13 -14.28
C ASP A 255 10.21 -0.92 -12.89
N SER A 256 10.60 -2.01 -12.22
CA SER A 256 11.12 -1.98 -10.86
C SER A 256 12.08 -3.13 -10.55
N TYR A 257 12.93 -2.96 -9.55
CA TYR A 257 13.88 -3.95 -9.05
C TYR A 257 13.78 -4.05 -7.53
N LEU A 258 13.31 -5.19 -7.02
CA LEU A 258 13.33 -5.52 -5.58
C LEU A 258 14.70 -6.10 -5.22
N ALA A 259 15.39 -5.47 -4.29
CA ALA A 259 16.69 -5.95 -3.82
C ALA A 259 16.54 -7.10 -2.82
N ALA A 260 17.24 -8.19 -3.04
CA ALA A 260 17.28 -9.33 -2.11
C ALA A 260 18.41 -9.19 -1.07
N ASP A 261 19.44 -8.42 -1.40
CA ASP A 261 20.68 -8.26 -0.65
C ASP A 261 21.20 -6.82 -0.78
N VAL A 262 22.18 -6.48 0.07
CA VAL A 262 22.90 -5.21 -0.04
C VAL A 262 24.01 -5.37 -1.07
N ARG A 263 23.90 -4.67 -2.21
CA ARG A 263 24.91 -4.75 -3.28
C ARG A 263 24.85 -3.55 -4.23
N LYS A 264 25.95 -3.32 -4.95
CA LYS A 264 25.94 -2.44 -6.11
C LYS A 264 25.14 -3.07 -7.24
N VAL A 265 24.21 -2.31 -7.81
CA VAL A 265 23.39 -2.71 -8.95
C VAL A 265 23.66 -1.78 -10.11
N ARG A 266 23.94 -2.37 -11.28
CA ARG A 266 24.02 -1.64 -12.54
C ARG A 266 22.76 -1.82 -13.35
N VAL A 267 22.21 -0.70 -13.80
CA VAL A 267 21.02 -0.65 -14.64
C VAL A 267 21.28 0.10 -15.93
N GLU A 268 20.69 -0.38 -17.00
CA GLU A 268 20.74 0.23 -18.32
C GLU A 268 19.33 0.66 -18.72
N VAL A 269 19.15 1.95 -19.04
CA VAL A 269 17.88 2.45 -19.58
C VAL A 269 18.01 2.52 -21.09
N PRO A 270 17.23 1.75 -21.87
CA PRO A 270 17.20 1.93 -23.32
C PRO A 270 16.67 3.32 -23.65
N VAL A 271 17.51 4.14 -24.28
CA VAL A 271 17.08 5.45 -24.76
C VAL A 271 16.53 5.26 -26.17
N PRO A 272 15.27 5.66 -26.46
CA PRO A 272 14.78 5.69 -27.82
C PRO A 272 15.67 6.63 -28.65
N GLY A 273 16.14 6.16 -29.81
CA GLY A 273 16.96 6.99 -30.70
C GLY A 273 16.26 8.31 -31.04
N GLY A 274 17.00 9.41 -31.02
CA GLY A 274 16.50 10.72 -31.47
C GLY A 274 16.15 11.74 -30.38
N ALA A 275 16.43 11.48 -29.10
CA ALA A 275 16.30 12.52 -28.07
C ALA A 275 17.33 13.64 -28.28
N GLN A 276 16.85 14.80 -28.73
CA GLN A 276 17.64 16.03 -28.85
C GLN A 276 17.58 16.77 -27.49
N GLY A 277 18.70 16.86 -26.77
CA GLY A 277 18.81 17.53 -25.47
C GLY A 277 19.27 16.64 -24.32
N GLY A 278 19.60 17.26 -23.18
CA GLY A 278 19.99 16.54 -21.97
C GLY A 278 18.82 15.74 -21.37
N ILE A 279 19.05 14.47 -21.09
CA ILE A 279 18.11 13.62 -20.33
C ILE A 279 18.67 13.45 -18.92
N PHE A 280 17.84 13.74 -17.93
CA PHE A 280 18.15 13.57 -16.52
C PHE A 280 17.47 12.32 -15.98
N PHE A 281 18.12 11.65 -15.04
CA PHE A 281 17.60 10.44 -14.41
C PHE A 281 17.56 10.62 -12.90
N ARG A 282 16.58 9.98 -12.26
CA ARG A 282 16.53 9.76 -10.81
C ARG A 282 16.13 8.32 -10.54
N ALA A 283 16.66 7.77 -9.46
CA ALA A 283 16.16 6.53 -8.90
C ALA A 283 15.26 6.88 -7.71
N LEU A 284 14.13 6.18 -7.62
CA LEU A 284 13.19 6.29 -6.51
C LEU A 284 13.24 4.98 -5.73
N VAL A 285 13.43 5.09 -4.42
CA VAL A 285 13.35 3.98 -3.48
C VAL A 285 11.92 3.91 -2.95
N LYS A 286 11.35 2.71 -2.90
CA LYS A 286 9.96 2.46 -2.49
C LYS A 286 9.86 1.30 -1.50
#